data_AF-A0A975N4T7-F1
#
_entry.id   AF-A0A975N4T7-F1
#
_cell.length_a   1.000
_cell.length_b   1.000
_cell.length_c   1.000
_cell.angle_alpha   90.00
_cell.angle_beta   90.00
_cell.angle_gamma   90.00
#
_symmetry.space_group_name_H-M   'P 1'
#
loop_
_entity.id
_entity.type
_entity.pdbx_description
1 polymer ?
#
loop_
_entity_poly.entity_id
_entity_poly.type
_entity_poly.pdbx_seq_one_letter_code
_entity_poly.pdbx_strand_id
1 'polypeptide(L)' 'MAHTDMSDHRAVLREVTCILRPGIRDKVGASHWPLPELLHAFLDAGLVLDRFGEGGSDPTPTMLAIRAHKPS' A
#
# COMPACT_ATOMS: atom_id res chain seq x y z
N MET A 1 11.24 7.94 18.79
CA MET A 1 11.53 7.90 17.35
C MET A 1 11.87 6.46 17.02
N ALA A 2 10.86 5.65 16.69
CA ALA A 2 11.02 4.22 16.42
C ALA A 2 10.81 4.02 14.91
N HIS A 3 11.91 3.77 14.21
CA HIS A 3 11.90 3.25 12.86
C HIS A 3 11.73 1.73 12.99
N THR A 4 10.52 1.22 12.78
CA THR A 4 10.32 -0.24 12.71
C THR A 4 10.82 -0.69 11.35
N ASP A 5 12.06 -1.19 11.32
CA ASP A 5 12.62 -1.92 10.19
C ASP A 5 11.83 -3.23 9.99
N MET A 6 11.33 -3.41 8.76
CA MET A 6 10.75 -4.66 8.27
C MET A 6 11.35 -4.91 6.89
N SER A 7 12.54 -5.53 6.87
CA SER A 7 13.33 -5.85 5.68
C SER A 7 12.74 -6.93 4.74
N ASP A 8 11.41 -7.18 4.74
CA ASP A 8 10.78 -8.20 3.88
C ASP A 8 9.42 -7.79 3.29
N HIS A 9 9.41 -6.66 2.57
CA HIS A 9 8.26 -6.12 1.83
C HIS A 9 7.76 -7.05 0.70
N ARG A 10 8.61 -7.98 0.25
CA ARG A 10 8.31 -8.93 -0.84
C ARG A 10 7.27 -9.97 -0.44
N ALA A 11 7.21 -10.32 0.85
CA ALA A 11 6.21 -11.24 1.40
C ALA A 11 4.80 -10.64 1.37
N VAL A 12 4.67 -9.34 1.69
CA VAL A 12 3.39 -8.62 1.72
C VAL A 12 2.76 -8.56 0.32
N LEU A 13 3.54 -8.22 -0.70
CA LEU A 13 3.06 -8.09 -2.08
C LEU A 13 2.57 -9.43 -2.68
N ARG A 14 3.11 -10.58 -2.22
CA ARG A 14 2.65 -11.91 -2.66
C ARG A 14 1.28 -12.29 -2.09
N GLU A 15 0.85 -11.71 -0.97
CA GLU A 15 -0.44 -12.02 -0.33
C GLU A 15 -1.62 -11.23 -0.95
N VAL A 16 -1.32 -10.07 -1.56
CA VAL A 16 -2.32 -9.10 -2.06
C VAL A 16 -3.21 -9.66 -3.18
N THR A 17 -2.77 -10.68 -3.93
CA THR A 17 -3.56 -11.24 -5.04
C THR A 17 -4.70 -12.19 -4.61
N CYS A 18 -4.70 -12.72 -3.38
CA CYS A 18 -5.60 -13.85 -3.02
C CYS A 18 -6.83 -13.48 -2.17
N ILE A 19 -6.93 -12.26 -1.62
CA ILE A 19 -7.89 -11.96 -0.54
C ILE A 19 -8.76 -10.76 -0.91
N LEU A 20 -9.94 -11.04 -1.47
CA LEU A 20 -10.91 -10.03 -1.90
C LEU A 20 -12.21 -10.05 -1.08
N ARG A 21 -12.21 -10.39 0.23
CA ARG A 21 -13.44 -10.27 1.05
C ARG A 21 -13.28 -9.68 2.47
N PRO A 22 -12.20 -9.92 3.23
CA PRO A 22 -11.77 -9.00 4.29
C PRO A 22 -10.63 -8.11 3.78
N GLY A 23 -10.64 -6.81 4.11
CA GLY A 23 -9.63 -5.86 3.65
C GLY A 23 -8.22 -6.24 4.11
N ILE A 24 -7.22 -5.99 3.27
CA ILE A 24 -5.81 -6.33 3.54
C ILE A 24 -5.29 -5.78 4.88
N ARG A 25 -5.80 -4.61 5.31
CA ARG A 25 -5.42 -3.96 6.57
C ARG A 25 -5.67 -4.81 7.81
N ASP A 26 -6.72 -5.62 7.82
CA ASP A 26 -7.03 -6.49 8.95
C ASP A 26 -6.02 -7.65 9.09
N LYS A 27 -5.28 -7.94 8.01
CA LYS A 27 -4.31 -9.04 7.94
C LYS A 27 -2.88 -8.60 8.16
N VAL A 28 -2.49 -7.46 7.61
CA VAL A 28 -1.09 -6.96 7.68
C VAL A 28 -0.89 -5.87 8.75
N GLY A 29 -1.96 -5.38 9.38
CA GLY A 29 -1.89 -4.30 10.34
C GLY A 29 -1.61 -2.93 9.70
N ALA A 30 -1.24 -1.95 10.52
CA ALA A 30 -0.89 -0.59 10.08
C ALA A 30 0.59 -0.33 10.36
N SER A 31 1.36 -0.06 9.31
CA SER A 31 2.78 0.28 9.38
C SER A 31 3.02 1.66 8.77
N HIS A 32 3.91 2.44 9.37
CA HIS A 32 4.32 3.74 8.84
C HIS A 32 5.46 3.53 7.85
N TRP A 33 5.22 3.84 6.59
CA TRP A 33 6.21 3.76 5.52
C TRP A 33 6.51 5.15 4.97
N PRO A 34 7.77 5.44 4.59
CA PRO A 34 8.08 6.55 3.72
C PRO A 34 7.25 6.45 2.43
N LEU A 35 6.64 7.56 2.01
CA LEU A 35 5.79 7.58 0.81
C LEU A 35 6.49 7.04 -0.45
N PRO A 36 7.77 7.37 -0.73
CA PRO A 36 8.45 6.83 -1.90
C PRO A 36 8.56 5.30 -1.87
N GLU A 37 8.84 4.72 -0.69
CA GLU A 37 8.95 3.27 -0.52
C GLU A 37 7.60 2.59 -0.75
N LEU A 38 6.53 3.16 -0.19
CA LEU A 38 5.18 2.67 -0.43
C LEU A 38 4.82 2.68 -1.92
N LEU A 39 5.12 3.77 -2.64
CA LEU A 39 4.80 3.90 -4.06
C LEU A 39 5.64 2.95 -4.92
N HIS A 40 6.93 2.81 -4.62
CA HIS A 40 7.80 1.87 -5.33
C HIS A 40 7.37 0.41 -5.14
N ALA A 41 6.82 0.04 -3.97
CA ALA A 41 6.33 -1.31 -3.74
C ALA A 41 5.25 -1.75 -4.77
N PHE A 42 4.40 -0.84 -5.24
CA PHE A 42 3.46 -1.15 -6.32
C PHE A 42 4.15 -1.40 -7.66
N LEU A 43 5.18 -0.61 -7.98
CA LEU A 43 5.95 -0.76 -9.22
C LEU A 43 6.77 -2.05 -9.21
N ASP A 44 7.39 -2.37 -8.07
CA ASP A 44 8.14 -3.61 -7.86
C ASP A 44 7.23 -4.84 -7.91
N ALA A 45 5.95 -4.68 -7.55
CA ALA A 45 4.92 -5.70 -7.75
C ALA A 45 4.48 -5.87 -9.22
N GLY A 46 4.98 -5.04 -10.13
CA GLY A 46 4.59 -5.01 -11.54
C GLY A 46 3.19 -4.44 -11.77
N LEU A 47 2.69 -3.59 -10.87
CA LEU A 47 1.41 -2.92 -11.02
C LEU A 47 1.60 -1.56 -11.70
N VAL A 48 0.63 -1.20 -12.54
CA VAL A 48 0.49 0.12 -13.14
C VAL A 48 -0.47 0.93 -12.29
N LEU A 49 -0.05 2.12 -11.86
CA LEU A 49 -0.85 3.03 -11.04
C LEU A 49 -1.80 3.85 -11.92
N ASP A 50 -3.11 3.73 -11.69
CA ASP A 50 -4.14 4.35 -12.53
C ASP A 50 -4.71 5.63 -11.94
N ARG A 51 -4.91 5.67 -10.61
CA ARG A 51 -5.59 6.77 -9.94
C ARG A 51 -5.21 6.87 -8.49
N PHE A 52 -5.07 8.09 -8.00
CA PHE A 52 -4.90 8.42 -6.60
C PHE A 52 -6.15 9.12 -6.07
N GLY A 53 -6.44 8.94 -4.79
CA GLY A 53 -7.48 9.64 -4.06
C GLY A 53 -7.02 9.90 -2.65
N GLU A 54 -7.49 11.00 -2.07
CA GLU A 54 -7.19 11.38 -0.69
C GLU A 54 -8.49 11.44 0.09
N GLY A 55 -8.45 10.97 1.33
CA GLY A 55 -9.58 10.97 2.25
C GLY A 55 -9.19 11.52 3.62
N GLY A 56 -10.16 12.13 4.29
CA GLY A 56 -9.97 12.81 5.57
C GLY A 56 -10.64 14.17 5.56
N SER A 57 -10.75 14.78 6.74
CA SER A 57 -11.36 16.09 6.92
C SER A 57 -10.29 17.10 7.36
N ASP A 58 -9.87 17.96 6.43
CA ASP A 58 -9.09 19.20 6.61
C ASP A 58 -7.75 19.16 7.36
N PRO A 59 -6.83 20.11 7.12
CA PRO A 59 -6.17 20.36 5.83
C PRO A 59 -5.17 19.25 5.47
N THR A 60 -4.97 18.24 6.33
CA THR A 60 -3.99 17.16 6.12
C THR A 60 -4.72 15.84 5.86
N PRO A 61 -4.53 15.22 4.68
CA PRO A 61 -5.13 13.94 4.36
C PRO A 61 -4.69 12.86 5.35
N THR A 62 -5.64 12.10 5.89
CA THR A 62 -5.37 10.97 6.78
C THR A 62 -5.36 9.64 6.04
N MET A 63 -5.80 9.62 4.77
CA MET A 63 -5.90 8.42 3.96
C MET A 63 -5.44 8.69 2.53
N LEU A 64 -4.60 7.80 2.02
CA LEU A 64 -4.25 7.70 0.61
C LEU A 64 -4.90 6.45 0.03
N ALA A 65 -5.65 6.63 -1.06
CA ALA A 65 -6.24 5.56 -1.86
C ALA A 65 -5.55 5.49 -3.22
N ILE A 66 -5.27 4.27 -3.67
CA ILE A 66 -4.58 3.99 -4.94
C ILE A 66 -5.38 2.94 -5.70
N ARG A 67 -5.70 3.22 -6.97
CA ARG A 67 -6.16 2.22 -7.94
C ARG A 67 -4.98 1.84 -8.82
N ALA A 68 -4.74 0.54 -8.96
CA ALA A 68 -3.70 -0.01 -9.80
C ALA A 68 -4.18 -1.31 -10.45
N HIS A 69 -3.61 -1.65 -11.59
CA HIS A 69 -3.89 -2.91 -12.30
C HIS A 69 -2.59 -3.60 -12.72
N LYS A 70 -2.67 -4.89 -13.02
CA LYS A 70 -1.58 -5.63 -13.63
C LYS A 70 -1.72 -5.55 -15.16
N PRO A 71 -0.67 -5.18 -15.90
CA PRO A 71 -0.73 -5.16 -17.36
C PRO A 71 -0.88 -6.58 -17.91
N SER A 72 -1.65 -6.71 -19.00
CA SER A 72 -1.93 -7.97 -19.71
C SER A 72 -0.70 -8.53 -20.44
#